data_AF-A0A453JSF0-F1
#
_entry.id   AF-A0A453JSF0-F1
#
_cell.length_a   1.000
_cell.length_b   1.000
_cell.length_c   1.000
_cell.angle_alpha   90.00
_cell.angle_beta   90.00
_cell.angle_gamma   90.00
#
_symmetry.space_group_name_H-M   'P 1'
#
loop_
_entity.id
_entity.type
_entity.pdbx_description
1 polymer ?
#
loop_
_entity_poly.entity_id
_entity_poly.type
_entity_poly.pdbx_seq_one_letter_code
_entity_poly.pdbx_strand_id
1 'polypeptide(L)'
;MDSPECQHLYMDIQEFFEGLNMKVEQQVPLLLVERQALNEALEAEKSGHHLPETRGLCLSEEQIVRTILKRPTIGPGNRIMDMITGPYKLVRRCEVTAILILYGLPRLQTGSILAHEMMHAYLRLKGYRSLSPQVEEGICQVLSHLWLESEIIAGASGNAASSSASSSSSSAAPTSSKKGAKTEFEKKLGAFIKNQIETDSSVEYGDGFRAGIQAVEQYGLRSTLDHMRLTGSFPY
;
A
#
# COMPACT_ATOMS: atom_id res chain seq x y z
N MET A 1 3.99 -18.16 -5.33
CA MET A 1 2.72 -17.69 -5.90
C MET A 1 2.96 -17.33 -7.36
N ASP A 2 2.08 -17.74 -8.25
CA ASP A 2 2.11 -17.39 -9.68
C ASP A 2 1.18 -16.19 -10.02
N SER A 3 1.14 -15.77 -11.29
CA SER A 3 0.39 -14.57 -11.70
C SER A 3 -1.13 -14.68 -11.46
N PRO A 4 -1.82 -15.80 -11.78
CA PRO A 4 -3.25 -15.93 -11.48
C PRO A 4 -3.58 -15.85 -9.98
N GLU A 5 -2.83 -16.56 -9.13
CA GLU A 5 -3.01 -16.53 -7.68
C GLU A 5 -2.81 -15.11 -7.12
N CYS A 6 -1.84 -14.39 -7.68
CA CYS A 6 -1.53 -13.01 -7.32
C CYS A 6 -2.65 -12.04 -7.74
N GLN A 7 -3.26 -12.25 -8.91
CA GLN A 7 -4.39 -11.45 -9.35
C GLN A 7 -5.61 -11.62 -8.43
N HIS A 8 -5.89 -12.84 -7.97
CA HIS A 8 -6.95 -13.09 -6.99
C HIS A 8 -6.65 -12.39 -5.66
N LEU A 9 -5.41 -12.48 -5.17
CA LEU A 9 -4.98 -11.77 -3.98
C LEU A 9 -5.09 -10.24 -4.13
N TYR A 10 -4.84 -9.71 -5.32
CA TYR A 10 -5.01 -8.29 -5.62
C TYR A 10 -6.47 -7.85 -5.49
N MET A 11 -7.41 -8.64 -6.03
CA MET A 11 -8.85 -8.38 -5.84
C MET A 11 -9.24 -8.45 -4.35
N ASP A 12 -8.79 -9.47 -3.62
CA ASP A 12 -9.04 -9.61 -2.17
C ASP A 12 -8.59 -8.35 -1.40
N ILE A 13 -7.45 -7.77 -1.77
CA ILE A 13 -6.92 -6.57 -1.12
C ILE A 13 -7.69 -5.32 -1.55
N GLN A 14 -8.09 -5.20 -2.82
CA GLN A 14 -8.96 -4.11 -3.25
C GLN A 14 -10.29 -4.12 -2.49
N GLU A 15 -10.90 -5.29 -2.30
CA GLU A 15 -12.11 -5.47 -1.50
C GLU A 15 -11.89 -5.11 -0.03
N PHE A 16 -10.75 -5.49 0.56
CA PHE A 16 -10.37 -5.09 1.91
C PHE A 16 -10.31 -3.56 2.06
N PHE A 17 -9.63 -2.87 1.14
CA PHE A 17 -9.56 -1.40 1.13
C PHE A 17 -10.94 -0.76 0.91
N GLU A 18 -11.78 -1.31 0.02
CA GLU A 18 -13.15 -0.83 -0.18
C GLU A 18 -14.01 -1.02 1.08
N GLY A 19 -13.85 -2.13 1.80
CA GLY A 19 -14.49 -2.39 3.10
C GLY A 19 -14.08 -1.41 4.21
N LEU A 20 -12.90 -0.79 4.08
CA LEU A 20 -12.43 0.30 4.95
C LEU A 20 -12.88 1.70 4.47
N ASN A 21 -13.74 1.77 3.45
CA ASN A 21 -14.12 3.01 2.75
C ASN A 21 -12.92 3.73 2.09
N MET A 22 -11.87 2.99 1.74
CA MET A 22 -10.62 3.49 1.15
C MET A 22 -10.44 2.99 -0.28
N LYS A 23 -11.47 3.16 -1.12
CA LYS A 23 -11.43 2.70 -2.51
C LYS A 23 -10.30 3.36 -3.30
N VAL A 24 -9.42 2.53 -3.87
CA VAL A 24 -8.39 2.92 -4.83
C VAL A 24 -9.02 2.92 -6.22
N GLU A 25 -9.37 4.10 -6.72
CA GLU A 25 -10.14 4.28 -7.97
C GLU A 25 -9.32 3.98 -9.22
N GLN A 26 -8.00 4.22 -9.18
CA GLN A 26 -7.11 3.91 -10.28
C GLN A 26 -6.90 2.39 -10.37
N GLN A 27 -6.98 1.83 -11.57
CA GLN A 27 -6.52 0.48 -11.82
C GLN A 27 -4.99 0.48 -11.86
N VAL A 28 -4.37 0.02 -10.77
CA VAL A 28 -2.91 -0.02 -10.64
C VAL A 28 -2.40 -1.38 -11.11
N PRO A 29 -1.52 -1.45 -12.12
CA PRO A 29 -0.90 -2.71 -12.54
C PRO A 29 -0.11 -3.36 -11.39
N LEU A 30 -0.31 -4.66 -11.15
CA LEU A 30 0.48 -5.47 -10.23
C LEU A 30 1.44 -6.36 -11.01
N LEU A 31 2.74 -6.25 -10.73
CA LEU A 31 3.78 -7.00 -11.41
C LEU A 31 4.60 -7.83 -10.42
N LEU A 32 4.67 -9.14 -10.66
CA LEU A 32 5.62 -10.01 -9.97
C LEU A 32 6.98 -9.93 -10.67
N VAL A 33 8.01 -9.56 -9.91
CA VAL A 33 9.34 -9.29 -10.46
C VAL A 33 10.43 -10.08 -9.75
N GLU A 34 11.54 -10.30 -10.44
CA GLU A 34 12.74 -10.85 -9.83
C GLU A 34 13.49 -9.80 -8.98
N ARG A 35 14.42 -10.27 -8.14
CA ARG A 35 15.18 -9.40 -7.22
C ARG A 35 15.93 -8.29 -7.95
N GLN A 36 16.55 -8.61 -9.09
CA GLN A 36 17.34 -7.64 -9.84
C GLN A 36 16.46 -6.51 -10.37
N ALA A 37 15.35 -6.83 -11.03
CA ALA A 37 14.39 -5.84 -11.53
C ALA A 37 13.80 -4.98 -10.40
N LEU A 38 13.53 -5.56 -9.23
CA LEU A 38 13.05 -4.80 -8.07
C LEU A 38 14.10 -3.80 -7.58
N ASN A 39 15.37 -4.22 -7.49
CA ASN A 39 16.46 -3.35 -7.04
C ASN A 39 16.74 -2.22 -8.05
N GLU A 40 16.70 -2.50 -9.35
CA GLU A 40 16.85 -1.48 -10.40
C GLU A 40 15.71 -0.45 -10.34
N ALA A 41 14.47 -0.90 -10.11
CA ALA A 41 13.33 0.00 -9.94
C ALA A 41 13.45 0.85 -8.65
N LEU A 42 13.97 0.27 -7.57
CA LEU A 42 14.27 0.98 -6.32
C LEU A 42 15.31 2.09 -6.51
N GLU A 43 16.41 1.83 -7.23
CA GLU A 43 17.43 2.85 -7.50
C GLU A 43 16.90 4.00 -8.37
N ALA A 44 15.97 3.70 -9.28
CA ALA A 44 15.33 4.70 -10.13
C ALA A 44 14.30 5.54 -9.36
N GLU A 45 13.66 4.95 -8.35
CA GLU A 45 12.73 5.64 -7.47
C GLU A 45 13.53 6.52 -6.50
N LYS A 46 13.42 7.84 -6.63
CA LYS A 46 14.20 8.80 -5.82
C LYS A 46 13.70 8.90 -4.37
N SER A 47 12.95 7.92 -3.86
CA SER A 47 12.53 7.89 -2.46
C SER A 47 13.61 7.20 -1.63
N GLY A 48 14.13 7.91 -0.62
CA GLY A 48 15.31 7.49 0.14
C GLY A 48 15.00 6.62 1.36
N HIS A 49 13.83 6.01 1.42
CA HIS A 49 13.32 5.32 2.61
C HIS A 49 13.05 3.85 2.25
N HIS A 50 14.06 3.00 2.43
CA HIS A 50 13.93 1.59 2.14
C HIS A 50 14.60 0.73 3.22
N LEU A 51 13.95 -0.40 3.52
CA LEU A 51 14.55 -1.46 4.34
C LEU A 51 15.79 -2.06 3.65
N PRO A 52 16.68 -2.73 4.40
CA PRO A 52 17.80 -3.51 3.83
C PRO A 52 17.32 -4.64 2.90
N GLU A 53 16.08 -5.11 3.05
CA GLU A 53 15.45 -6.12 2.19
C GLU A 53 14.04 -5.69 1.72
N THR A 54 13.96 -4.74 0.80
CA THR A 54 12.69 -4.37 0.16
C THR A 54 12.11 -5.55 -0.63
N ARG A 55 10.82 -5.84 -0.47
CA ARG A 55 10.13 -6.99 -1.11
C ARG A 55 8.93 -6.57 -1.97
N GLY A 56 8.56 -5.29 -1.94
CA GLY A 56 7.58 -4.66 -2.82
C GLY A 56 7.94 -3.19 -3.06
N LEU A 57 7.35 -2.59 -4.10
CA LEU A 57 7.57 -1.18 -4.43
C LEU A 57 6.35 -0.61 -5.15
N CYS A 58 5.80 0.48 -4.62
CA CYS A 58 4.80 1.30 -5.28
C CYS A 58 5.48 2.37 -6.14
N LEU A 59 5.31 2.33 -7.47
CA LEU A 59 5.86 3.31 -8.39
C LEU A 59 4.86 4.44 -8.66
N SER A 60 5.35 5.67 -8.75
CA SER A 60 4.51 6.82 -9.09
C SER A 60 5.24 7.88 -9.91
N GLU A 61 4.50 8.56 -10.78
CA GLU A 61 5.02 9.68 -11.57
C GLU A 61 4.52 11.02 -11.01
N GLU A 62 5.46 11.97 -10.91
CA GLU A 62 5.16 13.35 -10.54
C GLU A 62 5.49 14.32 -11.68
N GLN A 63 4.49 15.10 -12.12
CA GLN A 63 4.72 16.16 -13.10
C GLN A 63 4.92 17.52 -12.41
N ILE A 64 6.12 18.09 -12.53
CA ILE A 64 6.45 19.46 -12.11
C ILE A 64 6.76 20.28 -13.36
N VAL A 65 5.90 21.26 -13.66
CA VAL A 65 6.12 22.17 -14.80
C VAL A 65 6.64 23.52 -14.32
N ARG A 66 7.71 24.01 -14.93
CA ARG A 66 8.20 25.38 -14.69
C ARG A 66 7.42 26.34 -15.58
N THR A 67 6.83 27.39 -15.01
CA THR A 67 6.19 28.45 -15.82
C THR A 67 7.06 29.69 -15.86
N ILE A 68 6.83 30.51 -16.88
CA ILE A 68 7.47 31.80 -17.05
C ILE A 68 6.70 32.81 -16.20
N LEU A 69 7.32 33.30 -15.12
CA LEU A 69 6.76 34.33 -14.25
C LEU A 69 6.92 35.73 -14.84
N LYS A 70 7.95 35.94 -15.67
CA LYS A 70 8.22 37.21 -16.33
C LYS A 70 8.53 36.98 -17.81
N ARG A 71 7.80 37.72 -18.67
CA ARG A 71 7.99 37.69 -20.12
C ARG A 71 9.45 38.04 -20.45
N PRO A 72 10.16 37.23 -21.26
CA PRO A 72 11.54 37.52 -21.65
C PRO A 72 11.64 38.82 -22.44
N THR A 73 12.71 39.58 -22.21
CA THR A 73 13.09 40.76 -23.00
C THR A 73 14.08 40.32 -24.06
N ILE A 74 13.84 40.61 -25.35
CA ILE A 74 14.76 40.24 -26.43
C ILE A 74 15.73 41.40 -26.65
N GLY A 75 17.03 41.17 -26.39
CA GLY A 75 18.10 42.12 -26.60
C GLY A 75 18.68 42.11 -28.02
N PRO A 76 19.63 43.01 -28.33
CA PRO A 76 20.31 43.05 -29.63
C PRO A 76 20.94 41.69 -29.99
N GLY A 77 20.71 41.21 -31.22
CA GLY A 77 21.18 39.89 -31.66
C GLY A 77 20.28 38.71 -31.28
N ASN A 78 18.97 38.93 -31.08
CA ASN A 78 17.96 37.91 -30.75
C ASN A 78 18.25 37.09 -29.47
N ARG A 79 19.02 37.65 -28.52
CA ARG A 79 19.31 36.97 -27.25
C ARG A 79 18.18 37.23 -26.26
N ILE A 80 17.66 36.15 -25.68
CA ILE A 80 16.68 36.19 -24.60
C ILE A 80 17.39 36.66 -23.32
N MET A 81 16.93 37.78 -22.76
CA MET A 81 17.40 38.35 -21.49
C MET A 81 16.23 38.44 -20.50
N ASP A 82 16.52 38.44 -19.20
CA ASP A 82 15.55 38.63 -18.10
C ASP A 82 14.35 37.66 -18.03
N MET A 83 14.49 36.43 -18.55
CA MET A 83 13.49 35.37 -18.35
C MET A 83 13.52 34.86 -16.91
N ILE A 84 12.48 35.16 -16.13
CA ILE A 84 12.32 34.61 -14.78
C ILE A 84 11.34 33.45 -14.85
N THR A 85 11.84 32.24 -14.66
CA THR A 85 10.99 31.05 -14.48
C THR A 85 10.74 30.81 -13.00
N GLY A 86 9.52 30.43 -12.65
CA GLY A 86 9.18 29.94 -11.32
C GLY A 86 8.60 28.53 -11.39
N PRO A 87 8.76 27.71 -10.35
CA PRO A 87 8.02 26.48 -10.26
C PRO A 87 6.52 26.81 -10.18
N TYR A 88 5.74 26.45 -11.19
CA TYR A 88 4.29 26.46 -11.06
C TYR A 88 3.89 25.04 -10.74
N LYS A 89 3.58 24.82 -9.46
CA LYS A 89 3.18 23.49 -9.01
C LYS A 89 1.79 23.24 -9.56
N LEU A 90 1.70 22.56 -10.70
CA LEU A 90 0.48 21.87 -11.10
C LEU A 90 0.00 21.08 -9.88
N VAL A 91 -1.31 21.04 -9.65
CA VAL A 91 -1.88 20.15 -8.62
C VAL A 91 -1.31 18.76 -8.91
N ARG A 92 -0.43 18.25 -8.03
CA ARG A 92 0.19 16.92 -8.17
C ARG A 92 -0.94 15.92 -8.37
N ARG A 93 -1.16 15.50 -9.62
CA ARG A 93 -1.88 14.28 -9.93
C ARG A 93 -0.79 13.22 -9.93
N CYS A 94 -0.55 12.65 -8.77
CA CYS A 94 0.36 11.53 -8.65
C CYS A 94 -0.39 10.35 -9.27
N GLU A 95 0.08 9.86 -10.40
CA GLU A 95 -0.42 8.62 -10.98
C GLU A 95 0.44 7.48 -10.43
N VAL A 96 -0.19 6.47 -9.84
CA VAL A 96 0.50 5.26 -9.42
C VAL A 96 0.66 4.41 -10.67
N THR A 97 1.89 4.16 -11.10
CA THR A 97 2.17 3.52 -12.39
C THR A 97 2.15 2.01 -12.29
N ALA A 98 2.64 1.44 -11.18
CA ALA A 98 2.58 0.01 -10.88
C ALA A 98 2.87 -0.26 -9.40
N ILE A 99 2.44 -1.41 -8.91
CA ILE A 99 2.96 -2.04 -7.69
C ILE A 99 3.79 -3.24 -8.12
N LEU A 100 5.04 -3.28 -7.68
CA LEU A 100 5.96 -4.40 -7.89
C LEU A 100 6.02 -5.25 -6.63
N ILE A 101 6.04 -6.57 -6.77
CA ILE A 101 6.28 -7.49 -5.64
C ILE A 101 7.27 -8.56 -6.07
N LEU A 102 8.19 -8.91 -5.17
CA LEU A 102 9.14 -9.99 -5.39
C LEU A 102 8.42 -11.33 -5.62
N TYR A 103 8.73 -11.98 -6.73
CA TYR A 103 8.22 -13.29 -7.08
C TYR A 103 8.67 -14.38 -6.10
N GLY A 104 7.83 -15.42 -5.93
CA GLY A 104 8.17 -16.62 -5.15
C GLY A 104 7.81 -16.56 -3.67
N LEU A 105 7.23 -15.45 -3.19
CA LEU A 105 6.80 -15.34 -1.79
C LEU A 105 5.51 -16.15 -1.50
N PRO A 106 5.32 -16.61 -0.24
CA PRO A 106 4.07 -17.20 0.22
C PRO A 106 2.90 -16.23 0.20
N ARG A 107 1.66 -16.73 0.06
CA ARG A 107 0.46 -15.88 -0.10
C ARG A 107 0.30 -14.81 0.97
N LEU A 108 0.39 -15.16 2.25
CA LEU A 108 0.23 -14.20 3.34
C LEU A 108 1.32 -13.13 3.34
N GLN A 109 2.53 -13.49 2.93
CA GLN A 109 3.63 -12.53 2.83
C GLN A 109 3.44 -11.59 1.64
N THR A 110 3.09 -12.13 0.46
CA THR A 110 2.74 -11.32 -0.72
C THR A 110 1.58 -10.38 -0.40
N GLY A 111 0.55 -10.85 0.32
CA GLY A 111 -0.61 -10.03 0.64
C GLY A 111 -0.34 -8.94 1.66
N SER A 112 0.49 -9.23 2.67
CA SER A 112 0.98 -8.23 3.62
C SER A 112 1.76 -7.11 2.92
N ILE A 113 2.70 -7.48 2.04
CA ILE A 113 3.45 -6.52 1.23
C ILE A 113 2.51 -5.73 0.32
N LEU A 114 1.58 -6.40 -0.37
CA LEU A 114 0.65 -5.73 -1.26
C LEU A 114 -0.28 -4.76 -0.52
N ALA A 115 -0.77 -5.11 0.66
CA ALA A 115 -1.58 -4.20 1.48
C ALA A 115 -0.77 -2.96 1.92
N HIS A 116 0.51 -3.13 2.22
CA HIS A 116 1.44 -2.03 2.49
C HIS A 116 1.61 -1.11 1.26
N GLU A 117 1.97 -1.68 0.10
CA GLU A 117 2.15 -0.90 -1.14
C GLU A 117 0.86 -0.24 -1.65
N MET A 118 -0.29 -0.90 -1.44
CA MET A 118 -1.61 -0.34 -1.76
C MET A 118 -1.92 0.87 -0.88
N MET A 119 -1.44 0.90 0.36
CA MET A 119 -1.60 2.06 1.22
C MET A 119 -0.78 3.25 0.72
N HIS A 120 0.47 3.05 0.27
CA HIS A 120 1.22 4.10 -0.43
C HIS A 120 0.46 4.60 -1.66
N ALA A 121 -0.08 3.69 -2.47
CA ALA A 121 -0.88 4.05 -3.64
C ALA A 121 -2.08 4.93 -3.25
N TYR A 122 -2.83 4.54 -2.21
CA TYR A 122 -3.97 5.28 -1.69
C TYR A 122 -3.58 6.70 -1.22
N LEU A 123 -2.50 6.82 -0.41
CA LEU A 123 -2.01 8.10 0.09
C LEU A 123 -1.63 9.04 -1.06
N ARG A 124 -0.90 8.53 -2.05
CA ARG A 124 -0.47 9.28 -3.24
C ARG A 124 -1.67 9.76 -4.07
N LEU A 125 -2.66 8.89 -4.30
CA LEU A 125 -3.85 9.20 -5.09
C LEU A 125 -4.81 10.17 -4.39
N LYS A 126 -4.95 10.09 -3.06
CA LYS A 126 -5.75 11.05 -2.29
C LYS A 126 -5.00 12.36 -1.99
N GLY A 127 -3.73 12.44 -2.38
CA GLY A 127 -2.92 13.66 -2.33
C GLY A 127 -2.50 14.03 -0.91
N TYR A 128 -2.16 13.03 -0.08
CA TYR A 128 -1.43 13.26 1.16
C TYR A 128 -0.08 13.90 0.84
N ARG A 129 0.33 14.90 1.63
CA ARG A 129 1.51 15.73 1.34
C ARG A 129 2.45 15.73 2.52
N SER A 130 3.74 15.62 2.23
CA SER A 130 4.83 15.89 3.19
C SER A 130 4.72 15.10 4.49
N LEU A 131 4.26 13.84 4.42
CA LEU A 131 4.32 12.94 5.56
C LEU A 131 5.79 12.67 5.87
N SER A 132 6.14 12.60 7.16
CA SER A 132 7.45 12.06 7.52
C SER A 132 7.48 10.56 7.20
N PRO A 133 8.66 9.98 6.92
CA PRO A 133 8.78 8.54 6.66
C PRO A 133 8.15 7.70 7.76
N GLN A 134 8.35 8.08 9.02
CA GLN A 134 7.73 7.42 10.16
C GLN A 134 6.19 7.39 10.13
N VAL A 135 5.55 8.46 9.62
CA VAL A 135 4.08 8.53 9.53
C VAL A 135 3.57 7.76 8.31
N GLU A 136 4.25 7.90 7.17
CA GLU A 136 3.88 7.21 5.94
C GLU A 136 4.10 5.69 6.04
N GLU A 137 5.29 5.25 6.42
CA GLU A 137 5.61 3.83 6.61
C GLU A 137 4.79 3.23 7.76
N GLY A 138 4.59 4.00 8.83
CA GLY A 138 3.80 3.58 9.98
C GLY A 138 2.37 3.22 9.62
N ILE A 139 1.67 4.09 8.89
CA ILE A 139 0.28 3.78 8.49
C ILE A 139 0.24 2.65 7.46
N CYS A 140 1.23 2.55 6.57
CA CYS A 140 1.33 1.44 5.62
C CYS A 140 1.53 0.10 6.33
N GLN A 141 2.34 0.05 7.40
CA GLN A 141 2.46 -1.12 8.27
C GLN A 141 1.15 -1.44 9.02
N VAL A 142 0.40 -0.44 9.46
CA VAL A 142 -0.92 -0.66 10.08
C VAL A 142 -1.88 -1.36 9.13
N LEU A 143 -1.97 -0.94 7.86
CA LEU A 143 -2.87 -1.58 6.89
C LEU A 143 -2.42 -3.02 6.55
N SER A 144 -1.11 -3.25 6.46
CA SER A 144 -0.53 -4.60 6.34
C SER A 144 -0.92 -5.50 7.51
N HIS A 145 -0.81 -4.99 8.74
CA HIS A 145 -1.16 -5.71 9.96
C HIS A 145 -2.66 -6.02 10.07
N LEU A 146 -3.52 -5.03 9.80
CA LEU A 146 -4.98 -5.21 9.81
C LEU A 146 -5.45 -6.23 8.76
N TRP A 147 -4.85 -6.22 7.57
CA TRP A 147 -5.14 -7.23 6.55
C TRP A 147 -4.74 -8.64 7.02
N LEU A 148 -3.53 -8.81 7.57
CA LEU A 148 -3.07 -10.08 8.13
C LEU A 148 -3.99 -10.58 9.25
N GLU A 149 -4.42 -9.68 10.14
CA GLU A 149 -5.34 -10.01 11.21
C GLU A 149 -6.70 -10.50 10.68
N SER A 150 -7.26 -9.83 9.67
CA SER A 150 -8.48 -10.28 9.00
C SER A 150 -8.33 -11.68 8.41
N GLU A 151 -7.13 -11.98 7.87
CA GLU A 151 -6.82 -13.28 7.30
C GLU A 151 -6.68 -14.37 8.37
N ILE A 152 -6.10 -14.06 9.53
CA ILE A 152 -5.98 -15.00 10.65
C ILE A 152 -7.36 -15.29 11.26
N ILE A 153 -8.18 -14.26 11.49
CA ILE A 153 -9.52 -14.38 12.09
C ILE A 153 -10.46 -15.18 11.17
N ALA A 154 -10.48 -14.87 9.87
CA ALA A 154 -11.28 -15.62 8.90
C ALA A 154 -10.90 -17.12 8.86
N GLY A 155 -9.63 -17.45 9.14
CA GLY A 155 -9.16 -18.83 9.27
C GLY A 155 -9.59 -19.54 10.57
N ALA A 156 -9.96 -18.78 11.61
CA ALA A 156 -10.46 -19.33 12.87
C ALA A 156 -11.97 -19.65 12.80
N SER A 157 -12.76 -18.79 12.14
CA SER A 157 -14.22 -18.98 11.98
C SER A 157 -14.59 -20.17 11.09
N GLY A 158 -13.72 -20.60 10.17
CA GLY A 158 -13.92 -21.78 9.32
C GLY A 158 -13.88 -23.13 10.06
N ASN A 159 -13.38 -23.17 11.30
CA ASN A 159 -13.28 -24.41 12.10
C ASN A 159 -14.49 -24.65 13.01
N ALA A 160 -15.45 -23.72 13.11
CA ALA A 160 -16.59 -23.81 14.02
C ALA A 160 -17.84 -24.48 13.43
N ALA A 161 -17.84 -24.84 12.14
CA ALA A 161 -18.99 -25.47 11.47
C ALA A 161 -18.57 -26.80 10.84
N SER A 162 -18.36 -27.82 11.67
CA SER A 162 -18.24 -29.22 11.22
C SER A 162 -18.94 -30.14 12.23
N SER A 163 -20.24 -29.91 12.42
CA SER A 163 -21.15 -30.88 13.05
C SER A 163 -22.59 -30.61 12.61
N SER A 164 -22.95 -31.10 11.43
CA SER A 164 -24.29 -31.68 11.19
C SER A 164 -24.34 -32.35 9.82
N ALA A 165 -24.88 -33.57 9.83
CA ALA A 165 -25.01 -34.44 8.67
C ALA A 165 -26.31 -34.17 7.88
N SER A 166 -26.20 -34.46 6.57
CA SER A 166 -27.21 -34.95 5.60
C SER A 166 -28.29 -34.02 4.99
N SER A 167 -28.17 -33.96 3.64
CA SER A 167 -29.18 -34.04 2.56
C SER A 167 -30.17 -32.88 2.29
N SER A 168 -30.01 -32.20 1.15
CA SER A 168 -30.75 -32.46 -0.11
C SER A 168 -30.50 -31.33 -1.14
N SER A 169 -30.79 -31.63 -2.41
CA SER A 169 -30.42 -30.92 -3.64
C SER A 169 -31.14 -29.61 -3.92
N SER A 170 -30.41 -28.59 -4.39
CA SER A 170 -30.91 -27.63 -5.40
C SER A 170 -29.76 -26.81 -6.00
N SER A 171 -29.73 -26.78 -7.33
CA SER A 171 -28.82 -26.04 -8.19
C SER A 171 -28.90 -24.52 -7.96
N ALA A 172 -27.76 -23.91 -7.60
CA ALA A 172 -27.53 -22.48 -7.66
C ALA A 172 -26.07 -22.23 -8.09
N ALA A 173 -25.88 -21.18 -8.90
CA ALA A 173 -24.69 -20.80 -9.64
C ALA A 173 -23.38 -20.74 -8.81
N PRO A 174 -22.19 -20.88 -9.43
CA PRO A 174 -20.93 -20.82 -8.72
C PRO A 174 -20.62 -19.37 -8.36
N THR A 175 -21.00 -18.94 -7.17
CA THR A 175 -20.49 -17.70 -6.59
C THR A 175 -19.06 -17.96 -6.08
N SER A 176 -18.09 -17.31 -6.72
CA SER A 176 -16.78 -16.88 -6.20
C SER A 176 -16.10 -17.79 -5.16
N SER A 177 -15.12 -18.55 -5.65
CA SER A 177 -13.93 -19.07 -4.95
C SER A 177 -14.07 -19.24 -3.43
N LYS A 178 -14.49 -20.44 -3.01
CA LYS A 178 -14.36 -20.92 -1.63
C LYS A 178 -12.92 -20.69 -1.16
N LYS A 179 -12.69 -19.68 -0.31
CA LYS A 179 -11.48 -19.54 0.50
C LYS A 179 -11.34 -20.86 1.28
N GLY A 180 -10.46 -21.74 0.81
CA GLY A 180 -10.28 -23.08 1.40
C GLY A 180 -9.97 -22.97 2.88
N ALA A 181 -10.24 -24.03 3.65
CA ALA A 181 -9.88 -24.09 5.06
C ALA A 181 -8.39 -23.74 5.22
N LYS A 182 -8.09 -22.63 5.91
CA LYS A 182 -6.71 -22.15 6.09
C LYS A 182 -5.93 -23.16 6.91
N THR A 183 -4.77 -23.56 6.40
CA THR A 183 -3.96 -24.60 7.05
C THR A 183 -3.37 -24.08 8.37
N GLU A 184 -3.06 -24.98 9.31
CA GLU A 184 -2.34 -24.61 10.54
C GLU A 184 -0.98 -23.93 10.23
N PHE A 185 -0.37 -24.29 9.10
CA PHE A 185 0.82 -23.60 8.60
C PHE A 185 0.54 -22.13 8.27
N GLU A 186 -0.53 -21.83 7.54
CA GLU A 186 -0.90 -20.45 7.22
C GLU A 186 -1.22 -19.62 8.48
N LYS A 187 -1.87 -20.21 9.48
CA LYS A 187 -2.12 -19.51 10.76
C LYS A 187 -0.81 -19.14 11.46
N LYS A 188 0.13 -20.09 11.56
CA LYS A 188 1.45 -19.85 12.16
C LYS A 188 2.27 -18.85 11.35
N LEU A 189 2.24 -18.95 10.02
CA LEU A 189 2.92 -18.00 9.13
C LEU A 189 2.36 -16.59 9.30
N GLY A 190 1.02 -16.45 9.32
CA GLY A 190 0.37 -15.15 9.55
C GLY A 190 0.76 -14.55 10.90
N ALA A 191 0.70 -15.35 11.97
CA ALA A 191 1.12 -14.91 13.31
C ALA A 191 2.61 -14.49 13.35
N PHE A 192 3.48 -15.22 12.66
CA PHE A 192 4.89 -14.89 12.55
C PHE A 192 5.12 -13.55 11.82
N ILE A 193 4.45 -13.33 10.67
CA ILE A 193 4.57 -12.06 9.93
C ILE A 193 4.01 -10.91 10.77
N LYS A 194 2.85 -11.09 11.41
CA LYS A 194 2.24 -10.10 12.30
C LYS A 194 3.21 -9.70 13.42
N ASN A 195 3.85 -10.69 14.06
CA ASN A 195 4.82 -10.45 15.11
C ASN A 195 6.08 -9.70 14.61
N GLN A 196 6.53 -9.91 13.37
CA GLN A 196 7.63 -9.13 12.80
C GLN A 196 7.29 -7.64 12.70
N ILE A 197 6.06 -7.30 12.28
CA ILE A 197 5.61 -5.90 12.21
C ILE A 197 5.56 -5.28 13.61
N GLU A 198 4.98 -6.01 14.57
CA GLU A 198 4.81 -5.53 15.96
C GLU A 198 6.14 -5.31 16.70
N THR A 199 7.14 -6.14 16.39
CA THR A 199 8.45 -6.14 17.08
C THR A 199 9.56 -5.47 16.29
N ASP A 200 9.25 -4.88 15.13
CA ASP A 200 10.23 -4.14 14.33
C ASP A 200 10.86 -3.02 15.18
N SER A 201 12.19 -3.00 15.23
CA SER A 201 12.97 -2.05 16.03
C SER A 201 13.37 -0.79 15.27
N SER A 202 13.07 -0.71 13.97
CA SER A 202 13.36 0.46 13.16
C SER A 202 12.48 1.65 13.55
N VAL A 203 13.02 2.85 13.38
CA VAL A 203 12.32 4.10 13.71
C VAL A 203 11.17 4.37 12.73
N GLU A 204 11.41 4.15 11.44
CA GLU A 204 10.43 4.48 10.41
C GLU A 204 9.28 3.46 10.38
N TYR A 205 9.59 2.16 10.36
CA TYR A 205 8.56 1.12 10.28
C TYR A 205 8.05 0.69 11.66
N GLY A 206 8.96 0.40 12.60
CA GLY A 206 8.61 -0.10 13.93
C GLY A 206 7.94 0.95 14.82
N ASP A 207 8.63 2.05 15.10
CA ASP A 207 8.04 3.13 15.91
C ASP A 207 6.85 3.79 15.19
N GLY A 208 6.95 3.93 13.86
CA GLY A 208 5.86 4.40 13.02
C GLY A 208 4.62 3.54 13.14
N PHE A 209 4.76 2.20 13.06
CA PHE A 209 3.66 1.26 13.26
C PHE A 209 3.06 1.40 14.66
N ARG A 210 3.89 1.42 15.71
CA ARG A 210 3.41 1.54 17.11
C ARG A 210 2.61 2.82 17.34
N ALA A 211 3.08 3.95 16.83
CA ALA A 211 2.35 5.21 16.91
C ALA A 211 1.06 5.18 16.07
N GLY A 212 1.14 4.64 14.85
CA GLY A 212 0.00 4.54 13.93
C GLY A 212 -1.10 3.63 14.45
N ILE A 213 -0.78 2.44 14.94
CA ILE A 213 -1.77 1.49 15.46
C ILE A 213 -2.43 2.05 16.71
N GLN A 214 -1.67 2.67 17.62
CA GLN A 214 -2.21 3.34 18.80
C GLN A 214 -3.23 4.43 18.41
N ALA A 215 -2.89 5.26 17.43
CA ALA A 215 -3.80 6.29 16.93
C ALA A 215 -5.06 5.69 16.30
N VAL A 216 -4.93 4.63 15.50
CA VAL A 216 -6.07 3.94 14.87
C VAL A 216 -6.97 3.27 15.91
N GLU A 217 -6.42 2.64 16.94
CA GLU A 217 -7.19 2.03 18.03
C GLU A 217 -7.95 3.08 18.86
N GLN A 218 -7.32 4.23 19.11
CA GLN A 218 -7.89 5.29 19.94
C GLN A 218 -8.94 6.15 19.19
N TYR A 219 -8.68 6.48 17.93
CA TYR A 219 -9.46 7.47 17.18
C TYR A 219 -10.22 6.88 15.97
N GLY A 220 -9.91 5.64 15.59
CA GLY A 220 -10.39 4.99 14.38
C GLY A 220 -9.59 5.39 13.13
N LEU A 221 -9.50 4.46 12.17
CA LEU A 221 -8.69 4.64 10.96
C LEU A 221 -9.03 5.91 10.18
N ARG A 222 -10.32 6.19 9.98
CA ARG A 222 -10.77 7.37 9.24
C ARG A 222 -10.33 8.68 9.89
N SER A 223 -10.53 8.83 11.19
CA SER A 223 -10.15 10.04 11.93
C SER A 223 -8.63 10.24 11.91
N THR A 224 -7.87 9.16 12.06
CA THR A 224 -6.40 9.17 11.96
C THR A 224 -5.96 9.64 10.57
N LEU A 225 -6.55 9.12 9.51
CA LEU A 225 -6.26 9.52 8.13
C LEU A 225 -6.66 10.96 7.83
N ASP A 226 -7.78 11.44 8.36
CA ASP A 226 -8.20 12.84 8.20
C ASP A 226 -7.24 13.78 8.93
N HIS A 227 -6.80 13.43 10.14
CA HIS A 227 -5.79 14.18 10.90
C HIS A 227 -4.45 14.22 10.16
N MET A 228 -3.95 13.06 9.70
CA MET A 228 -2.72 12.96 8.92
C MET A 228 -2.76 13.85 7.68
N ARG A 229 -3.92 13.94 7.02
CA ARG A 229 -4.09 14.81 5.84
C ARG A 229 -3.96 16.29 6.18
N LEU A 230 -4.38 16.69 7.37
CA LEU A 230 -4.38 18.08 7.83
C LEU A 230 -3.03 18.49 8.42
N THR A 231 -2.39 17.62 9.20
CA THR A 231 -1.21 17.97 10.02
C THR A 231 0.08 17.32 9.54
N GLY A 232 0.00 16.25 8.75
CA GLY A 232 1.14 15.42 8.38
C GLY A 232 1.63 14.48 9.50
N SER A 233 0.89 14.34 10.60
CA SER A 233 1.27 13.52 11.76
C SER A 233 0.12 12.64 12.24
N PHE A 234 0.45 11.61 13.03
CA PHE A 234 -0.56 10.90 13.81
C PHE A 234 -1.19 11.81 14.89
N PRO A 235 -2.47 11.59 15.23
CA PRO A 235 -3.09 12.20 16.40
C PRO A 235 -2.57 11.56 17.69
N TYR A 236 -2.45 12.34 18.76
CA TYR A 236 -2.04 11.92 20.11
C TYR A 236 -3.16 12.23 21.09
#